data_AF-A0A2U2MT93-F1
#
_entry.id   AF-A0A2U2MT93-F1
#
_cell.length_a   1.000
_cell.length_b   1.000
_cell.length_c   1.000
_cell.angle_alpha   90.00
_cell.angle_beta   90.00
_cell.angle_gamma   90.00
#
_symmetry.space_group_name_H-M   'P 1'
#
loop_
_entity.id
_entity.type
_entity.pdbx_description
1 polymer ?
#
loop_
_entity_poly.entity_id
_entity_poly.type
_entity_poly.pdbx_seq_one_letter_code
_entity_poly.pdbx_strand_id
1 'polypeptide(L)'
;MNEWSIAFMPMNDIRQIDINLSSLSELLRGSSRTANVTDTGMGLVITDERTEYLKTYVGPSGIVRSRWEYPEPGRNGRIRGLSDHDTATVATFVDRCVELPAFALPGDATHQAMWLRLHLNRQANRFAPHQVHTALRLPQLAASTDARYDVLRAYRRLMQNIIDDGDTDAVFGGRIGRDLQLLVDAIASPAGLALIAALIIDEAERTRPDAGKTERDRRLRYVVEDLDYSGINDAGQLAELIKTAVELLSSTRTKPDLTRVRAMRSLLTGIINRLPNAALADAGFTRGMAGHVLILISWWLGSDLTRLTDAALRLEMRTEGWPNRLGADAGAGTGRGARTGENTGADIMAIGLHAVGGSTICTRAVRNGRPGWKR
;
A
#
# COMPACT_ATOMS: atom_id res chain seq x y z
N MET A 1 -7.86 17.80 -34.90
CA MET A 1 -6.44 18.01 -34.57
C MET A 1 -6.33 18.15 -33.06
N ASN A 2 -5.91 17.09 -32.38
CA ASN A 2 -5.33 17.03 -31.03
C ASN A 2 -5.24 15.55 -30.65
N GLU A 3 -4.22 14.87 -31.16
CA GLU A 3 -3.79 13.56 -30.70
C GLU A 3 -2.77 13.76 -29.58
N TRP A 4 -3.19 13.51 -28.34
CA TRP A 4 -2.26 13.14 -27.26
C TRP A 4 -2.15 11.62 -27.27
N SER A 5 -1.43 11.12 -28.27
CA SER A 5 -0.93 9.75 -28.29
C SER A 5 0.12 9.63 -27.18
N ILE A 6 -0.26 8.97 -26.08
CA ILE A 6 0.70 8.43 -25.12
C ILE A 6 1.44 7.33 -25.86
N ALA A 7 2.54 7.70 -26.52
CA ALA A 7 3.48 6.76 -27.08
C ALA A 7 4.07 5.94 -25.93
N PHE A 8 3.67 4.67 -25.87
CA PHE A 8 4.49 3.64 -25.24
C PHE A 8 5.82 3.63 -26.00
N MET A 9 6.86 4.20 -25.41
CA MET A 9 8.22 4.02 -25.94
C MET A 9 8.55 2.53 -25.81
N PRO A 10 8.85 1.83 -26.92
CA PRO A 10 9.49 0.53 -26.85
C PRO A 10 10.83 0.71 -26.11
N MET A 11 11.17 -0.25 -25.23
CA MET A 11 12.39 -0.27 -24.41
C MET A 11 13.72 -0.27 -25.22
N ASN A 12 13.65 -0.16 -26.56
CA ASN A 12 14.79 -0.24 -27.47
C ASN A 12 15.30 1.13 -27.97
N ASP A 13 14.72 2.26 -27.53
CA ASP A 13 15.16 3.60 -27.93
C ASP A 13 15.54 4.49 -26.72
N ILE A 14 16.17 3.91 -25.70
CA ILE A 14 16.97 4.70 -24.75
C ILE A 14 18.26 5.06 -25.49
N ARG A 15 18.26 6.18 -26.23
CA ARG A 15 19.53 6.87 -26.49
C ARG A 15 20.23 7.01 -25.13
N GLN A 16 21.44 6.46 -25.00
CA GLN A 16 22.28 6.66 -23.82
C GLN A 16 22.40 8.17 -23.61
N ILE A 17 21.61 8.71 -22.70
CA ILE A 17 21.84 10.05 -22.17
C ILE A 17 22.95 9.84 -21.17
N ASP A 18 24.19 10.03 -21.63
CA ASP A 18 25.33 10.07 -20.71
C ASP A 18 25.07 11.20 -19.72
N ILE A 19 24.87 10.84 -18.46
CA ILE A 19 24.64 11.81 -17.40
C ILE A 19 25.97 12.40 -16.96
N ASN A 20 26.03 13.73 -16.87
CA ASN A 20 27.14 14.40 -16.19
C ASN A 20 27.00 14.20 -14.67
N LEU A 21 27.58 13.12 -14.16
CA LEU A 21 27.52 12.73 -12.76
C LEU A 21 28.15 13.79 -11.83
N SER A 22 29.21 14.47 -12.28
CA SER A 22 29.86 15.54 -11.51
C SER A 22 28.88 16.69 -11.25
N SER A 23 28.25 17.23 -12.30
CA SER A 23 27.25 18.30 -12.17
C SER A 23 26.03 17.87 -11.36
N LEU A 24 25.57 16.63 -11.54
CA LEU A 24 24.47 16.09 -10.75
C LEU A 24 24.81 16.00 -9.25
N SER A 25 26.03 15.57 -8.93
CA SER A 25 26.50 15.46 -7.54
C SER A 25 26.57 16.82 -6.84
N GLU A 26 27.07 17.85 -7.52
CA GLU A 26 27.14 19.22 -7.00
C GLU A 26 25.75 19.81 -6.74
N LEU A 27 24.83 19.63 -7.70
CA LEU A 27 23.44 20.08 -7.54
C LEU A 27 22.73 19.39 -6.39
N LEU A 28 22.93 18.09 -6.20
CA LEU A 28 22.32 17.34 -5.10
C LEU A 28 22.88 17.77 -3.74
N ARG A 29 24.21 17.93 -3.62
CA ARG A 29 24.85 18.43 -2.40
C ARG A 29 24.41 19.86 -2.07
N GLY A 30 24.23 20.71 -3.08
CA GLY A 30 23.75 22.09 -2.89
C GLY A 30 22.26 22.19 -2.54
N SER A 31 21.44 21.22 -2.96
CA SER A 31 19.97 21.30 -2.85
C SER A 31 19.35 20.43 -1.77
N SER A 32 20.09 19.47 -1.18
CA SER A 32 19.60 18.58 -0.14
C SER A 32 20.55 18.54 1.06
N ARG A 33 20.06 18.98 2.23
CA ARG A 33 20.85 18.95 3.47
C ARG A 33 20.93 17.57 4.12
N THR A 34 19.96 16.70 3.84
CA THR A 34 19.86 15.36 4.43
C THR A 34 20.50 14.27 3.58
N ALA A 35 20.93 14.60 2.36
CA ALA A 35 21.49 13.63 1.43
C ALA A 35 23.01 13.77 1.33
N ASN A 36 23.72 12.66 1.51
CA ASN A 36 25.15 12.58 1.26
C ASN A 36 25.40 11.85 -0.07
N VAL A 37 26.25 12.43 -0.91
CA VAL A 37 26.56 11.93 -2.25
C VAL A 37 28.04 11.57 -2.31
N THR A 38 28.32 10.29 -2.57
CA THR A 38 29.66 9.75 -2.80
C THR A 38 29.83 9.44 -4.28
N ASP A 39 30.83 10.05 -4.92
CA ASP A 39 31.22 9.71 -6.28
C ASP A 39 32.25 8.57 -6.24
N THR A 40 31.98 7.51 -6.99
CA THR A 40 32.82 6.30 -7.05
C THR A 40 33.65 6.23 -8.33
N GLY A 41 33.55 7.22 -9.22
CA GLY A 41 34.14 7.22 -10.55
C GLY A 41 33.37 6.40 -11.59
N MET A 42 32.61 5.39 -11.15
CA MET A 42 31.74 4.56 -12.00
C MET A 42 30.24 4.86 -11.83
N GLY A 43 29.90 5.83 -10.97
CA GLY A 43 28.54 6.14 -10.57
C GLY A 43 28.48 6.93 -9.26
N LEU A 44 27.28 7.39 -8.91
CA LEU A 44 27.03 8.05 -7.63
C LEU A 44 26.34 7.10 -6.65
N VAL A 45 26.75 7.15 -5.39
CA VAL A 45 26.06 6.52 -4.26
C VAL A 45 25.48 7.63 -3.40
N ILE A 46 24.16 7.65 -3.28
CA ILE A 46 23.41 8.66 -2.52
C ILE A 46 22.80 7.97 -1.31
N THR A 47 22.99 8.57 -0.14
CA THR A 47 22.39 8.16 1.14
C THR A 47 21.59 9.31 1.71
N ASP A 48 20.49 9.04 2.41
CA ASP A 48 19.67 10.06 3.08
C ASP A 48 19.58 9.74 4.57
N GLU A 49 19.87 10.71 5.43
CA GLU A 49 19.88 10.56 6.88
C GLU A 49 18.53 10.10 7.46
N ARG A 50 17.43 10.38 6.76
CA ARG A 50 16.07 9.94 7.17
C ARG A 50 15.82 8.47 6.89
N THR A 51 16.61 7.86 6.01
CA THR A 51 16.51 6.46 5.59
C THR A 51 17.89 5.82 5.61
N GLU A 52 18.43 5.61 6.82
CA GLU A 52 19.82 5.20 7.09
C GLU A 52 20.30 4.00 6.25
N TYR A 53 19.41 3.03 6.00
CA TYR A 53 19.73 1.80 5.27
C TYR A 53 19.43 1.83 3.78
N LEU A 54 18.81 2.90 3.27
CA LEU A 54 18.50 3.03 1.86
C LEU A 54 19.67 3.67 1.11
N LYS A 55 20.20 2.94 0.14
CA LYS A 55 21.19 3.48 -0.81
C LYS A 55 20.59 3.63 -2.18
N THR A 56 20.87 4.76 -2.81
CA THR A 56 20.47 5.07 -4.18
C THR A 56 21.72 5.18 -5.06
N TYR A 57 21.83 4.26 -6.00
CA TYR A 57 22.91 4.15 -6.97
C TYR A 57 22.48 4.79 -8.29
N VAL A 58 23.30 5.70 -8.82
CA VAL A 58 23.09 6.32 -10.13
C VAL A 58 24.24 5.93 -11.05
N GLY A 59 23.93 5.18 -12.10
CA GLY A 59 24.90 4.82 -13.13
C GLY A 59 25.12 5.94 -14.16
N PRO A 60 26.22 5.89 -14.94
CA PRO A 60 26.50 6.86 -16.01
C PRO A 60 25.44 6.85 -17.11
N SER A 61 24.78 5.71 -17.31
CA SER A 61 23.63 5.55 -18.22
C SER A 61 22.36 6.27 -17.76
N GLY A 62 22.39 6.91 -16.59
CA GLY A 62 21.23 7.57 -15.99
C GLY A 62 20.18 6.66 -15.38
N ILE A 63 20.48 5.37 -15.29
CA ILE A 63 19.64 4.40 -14.60
C ILE A 63 19.92 4.51 -13.09
N VAL A 64 18.84 4.71 -12.33
CA VAL A 64 18.84 4.74 -10.87
C VAL A 64 18.37 3.41 -10.34
N ARG A 65 19.17 2.82 -9.44
CA ARG A 65 18.82 1.61 -8.69
C ARG A 65 18.88 1.94 -7.22
N SER A 66 17.81 1.68 -6.49
CA SER A 66 17.81 1.87 -5.03
C SER A 66 17.62 0.54 -4.35
N ARG A 67 18.28 0.34 -3.22
CA ARG A 67 18.07 -0.86 -2.40
C ARG A 67 18.33 -0.56 -0.94
N TRP A 68 17.57 -1.23 -0.09
CA TRP A 68 17.81 -1.26 1.33
C TRP A 68 18.92 -2.26 1.61
N GLU A 69 19.98 -1.84 2.28
CA GLU A 69 21.14 -2.67 2.61
C GLU A 69 21.31 -2.73 4.11
N TYR A 70 20.99 -3.88 4.71
CA TYR A 70 21.11 -4.08 6.15
C TYR A 70 22.47 -4.72 6.49
N PRO A 71 23.20 -4.19 7.47
CA PRO A 71 24.47 -4.78 7.90
C PRO A 71 24.24 -6.13 8.61
N GLU A 72 25.34 -6.85 8.84
CA GLU A 72 25.32 -7.99 9.76
C GLU A 72 24.97 -7.53 11.18
N PRO A 73 24.22 -8.34 11.94
CA PRO A 73 23.92 -8.01 13.31
C PRO A 73 25.22 -8.10 14.13
N GLY A 74 25.36 -7.22 15.11
CA GLY A 74 26.47 -7.32 16.06
C GLY A 74 26.38 -8.62 16.88
N ARG A 75 27.37 -8.85 17.76
CA ARG A 75 27.44 -10.04 18.63
C ARG A 75 26.17 -10.31 19.45
N ASN A 76 25.40 -9.27 19.77
CA ASN A 76 24.15 -9.36 20.53
C ASN A 76 22.91 -9.54 19.64
N GLY A 77 23.08 -9.86 18.35
CA GLY A 77 21.98 -10.03 17.39
C GLY A 77 21.34 -8.72 16.92
N ARG A 78 21.86 -7.55 17.32
CA ARG A 78 21.27 -6.23 17.05
C ARG A 78 21.87 -5.55 15.83
N ILE A 79 21.02 -4.85 15.08
CA ILE A 79 21.41 -3.89 14.05
C ILE A 79 21.21 -2.49 14.64
N ARG A 80 22.22 -1.61 14.52
CA ARG A 80 22.16 -0.24 15.08
C ARG A 80 20.93 0.50 14.55
N GLY A 81 20.26 1.32 15.36
CA GLY A 81 19.12 2.10 14.88
C GLY A 81 17.82 1.32 14.59
N LEU A 82 17.85 -0.02 14.57
CA LEU A 82 16.66 -0.87 14.44
C LEU A 82 16.14 -1.33 15.80
N SER A 83 14.82 -1.51 15.93
CA SER A 83 14.24 -2.17 17.08
C SER A 83 14.47 -3.68 17.03
N ASP A 84 14.21 -4.38 18.15
CA ASP A 84 14.33 -5.84 18.20
C ASP A 84 13.33 -6.52 17.22
N HIS A 85 12.15 -5.94 17.01
CA HIS A 85 11.15 -6.44 16.03
C HIS A 85 11.58 -6.17 14.58
N ASP A 86 12.13 -4.99 14.30
CA ASP A 86 12.67 -4.68 12.96
C ASP A 86 13.84 -5.60 12.63
N THR A 87 14.71 -5.87 13.60
CA THR A 87 15.85 -6.77 13.44
C THR A 87 15.39 -8.21 13.19
N ALA A 88 14.36 -8.67 13.91
CA ALA A 88 13.74 -9.97 13.67
C ALA A 88 13.10 -10.04 12.27
N THR A 89 12.50 -8.95 11.80
CA THR A 89 11.93 -8.86 10.44
C THR A 89 13.02 -8.96 9.39
N VAL A 90 14.13 -8.23 9.54
CA VAL A 90 15.29 -8.33 8.65
C VAL A 90 15.84 -9.77 8.59
N ALA A 91 15.81 -10.50 9.70
CA ALA A 91 16.25 -11.90 9.74
C ALA A 91 15.36 -12.85 8.92
N THR A 92 14.14 -12.45 8.57
CA THR A 92 13.25 -13.23 7.70
C THR A 92 13.48 -12.98 6.21
N PHE A 93 14.24 -11.95 5.83
CA PHE A 93 14.50 -11.66 4.43
C PHE A 93 15.45 -12.71 3.83
N VAL A 94 15.16 -13.12 2.58
CA VAL A 94 16.01 -14.05 1.83
C VAL A 94 17.42 -13.50 1.65
N ASP A 95 17.50 -12.19 1.39
CA ASP A 95 18.75 -11.42 1.37
C ASP A 95 18.57 -10.16 2.24
N ARG A 96 19.66 -9.69 2.84
CA ARG A 96 19.72 -8.40 3.57
C ARG A 96 19.70 -7.20 2.63
N CYS A 97 19.57 -7.45 1.33
CA CYS A 97 19.37 -6.45 0.30
C CYS A 97 17.94 -6.53 -0.24
N VAL A 98 17.15 -5.47 -0.08
CA VAL A 98 15.80 -5.37 -0.67
C VAL A 98 15.83 -4.33 -1.78
N GLU A 99 15.75 -4.79 -3.02
CA GLU A 99 15.79 -3.94 -4.21
C GLU A 99 14.47 -3.20 -4.46
N LEU A 100 14.58 -1.95 -4.90
CA LEU A 100 13.46 -1.15 -5.39
C LEU A 100 13.49 -1.12 -6.92
N PRO A 101 12.33 -0.95 -7.58
CA PRO A 101 12.26 -0.83 -9.03
C PRO A 101 13.18 0.28 -9.57
N ALA A 102 13.96 -0.05 -10.59
CA ALA A 102 14.83 0.90 -11.25
C ALA A 102 14.01 1.93 -12.07
N PHE A 103 14.58 3.12 -12.25
CA PHE A 103 14.01 4.16 -13.11
C PHE A 103 15.12 4.96 -13.80
N ALA A 104 14.81 5.57 -14.94
CA ALA A 104 15.73 6.44 -15.66
C ALA A 104 15.54 7.89 -15.23
N LEU A 105 16.62 8.68 -15.25
CA LEU A 105 16.58 10.13 -15.03
C LEU A 105 16.46 10.87 -16.37
N PRO A 106 15.30 11.47 -16.67
CA PRO A 106 15.12 12.22 -17.90
C PRO A 106 15.58 13.67 -17.75
N GLY A 107 15.85 14.32 -18.88
CA GLY A 107 16.10 15.76 -18.96
C GLY A 107 17.53 16.16 -18.60
N ASP A 108 17.73 17.45 -18.31
CA ASP A 108 19.02 18.04 -17.91
C ASP A 108 19.36 17.78 -16.43
N ALA A 109 20.58 18.15 -16.01
CA ALA A 109 21.06 17.92 -14.65
C ALA A 109 20.15 18.50 -13.55
N THR A 110 19.49 19.65 -13.81
CA THR A 110 18.54 20.27 -12.89
C THR A 110 17.27 19.42 -12.73
N HIS A 111 16.69 18.95 -13.84
CA HIS A 111 15.55 18.04 -13.81
C HIS A 111 15.91 16.72 -13.14
N GLN A 112 17.07 16.13 -13.47
CA GLN A 112 17.56 14.89 -12.88
C GLN A 112 17.72 15.02 -11.36
N ALA A 113 18.32 16.11 -10.87
CA ALA A 113 18.45 16.41 -9.44
C ALA A 113 17.08 16.54 -8.75
N MET A 114 16.11 17.22 -9.39
CA MET A 114 14.75 17.33 -8.88
C MET A 114 14.07 15.95 -8.77
N TRP A 115 14.21 15.09 -9.78
CA TRP A 115 13.65 13.73 -9.78
C TRP A 115 14.23 12.87 -8.66
N LEU A 116 15.55 12.92 -8.47
CA LEU A 116 16.20 12.23 -7.35
C LEU A 116 15.73 12.76 -6.00
N ARG A 117 15.59 14.07 -5.83
CA ARG A 117 15.05 14.66 -4.58
C ARG A 117 13.62 14.19 -4.31
N LEU A 118 12.77 14.16 -5.34
CA LEU A 118 11.40 13.65 -5.23
C LEU A 118 11.40 12.16 -4.87
N HIS A 119 12.30 11.36 -5.44
CA HIS A 119 12.47 9.96 -5.08
C HIS A 119 12.88 9.80 -3.62
N LEU A 120 13.93 10.49 -3.16
CA LEU A 120 14.39 10.43 -1.77
C LEU A 120 13.29 10.86 -0.79
N ASN A 121 12.59 11.96 -1.07
CA ASN A 121 11.46 12.41 -0.25
C ASN A 121 10.31 11.41 -0.24
N ARG A 122 10.03 10.74 -1.36
CA ARG A 122 9.02 9.67 -1.41
C ARG A 122 9.44 8.47 -0.56
N GLN A 123 10.70 8.06 -0.60
CA GLN A 123 11.16 6.93 0.21
C GLN A 123 11.22 7.28 1.70
N ALA A 124 11.63 8.50 2.06
CA ALA A 124 11.62 8.96 3.45
C ALA A 124 10.21 9.01 4.06
N ASN A 125 9.18 9.19 3.23
CA ASN A 125 7.79 9.17 3.67
C ASN A 125 7.16 7.77 3.67
N ARG A 126 7.83 6.75 3.12
CA ARG A 126 7.34 5.36 3.07
C ARG A 126 7.84 4.58 4.28
N PHE A 127 7.10 3.54 4.63
CA PHE A 127 7.61 2.54 5.56
C PHE A 127 8.77 1.80 4.91
N ALA A 128 9.85 1.63 5.65
CA ALA A 128 10.94 0.78 5.24
C ALA A 128 10.49 -0.69 5.26
N PRO A 129 11.11 -1.59 4.46
CA PRO A 129 10.74 -3.01 4.44
C PRO A 129 10.77 -3.66 5.83
N HIS A 130 11.76 -3.32 6.66
CA HIS A 130 11.90 -3.86 8.02
C HIS A 130 10.83 -3.37 9.00
N GLN A 131 10.08 -2.32 8.66
CA GLN A 131 9.00 -1.77 9.48
C GLN A 131 7.64 -2.44 9.19
N VAL A 132 7.59 -3.38 8.25
CA VAL A 132 6.39 -4.16 7.94
C VAL A 132 6.61 -5.57 8.46
N HIS A 133 6.02 -5.89 9.61
CA HIS A 133 6.30 -7.12 10.35
C HIS A 133 5.35 -8.25 9.97
N THR A 134 4.69 -8.18 8.81
CA THR A 134 3.69 -9.16 8.36
C THR A 134 4.20 -10.59 8.47
N ALA A 135 5.44 -10.88 8.05
CA ALA A 135 6.01 -12.23 8.15
C ALA A 135 6.05 -12.78 9.58
N LEU A 136 6.25 -11.92 10.58
CA LEU A 136 6.26 -12.29 12.00
C LEU A 136 4.85 -12.30 12.60
N ARG A 137 3.98 -11.38 12.16
CA ARG A 137 2.68 -11.11 12.77
C ARG A 137 1.56 -11.98 12.19
N LEU A 138 1.67 -12.39 10.93
CA LEU A 138 0.67 -13.17 10.21
C LEU A 138 0.32 -14.49 10.94
N PRO A 139 1.28 -15.30 11.44
CA PRO A 139 0.95 -16.50 12.20
C PRO A 139 0.13 -16.21 13.47
N GLN A 140 0.40 -15.08 14.13
CA GLN A 140 -0.31 -14.66 15.35
C GLN A 140 -1.73 -14.22 15.03
N LEU A 141 -1.90 -13.44 13.95
CA LEU A 141 -3.22 -13.04 13.46
C LEU A 141 -4.03 -14.25 12.98
N ALA A 142 -3.41 -15.21 12.31
CA ALA A 142 -4.09 -16.43 11.86
C ALA A 142 -4.52 -17.32 13.04
N ALA A 143 -3.72 -17.44 14.09
CA ALA A 143 -3.98 -18.38 15.19
C ALA A 143 -4.78 -17.81 16.38
N SER A 144 -4.80 -16.49 16.59
CA SER A 144 -5.32 -15.89 17.83
C SER A 144 -6.39 -14.81 17.59
N THR A 145 -7.59 -15.05 18.12
CA THR A 145 -8.67 -14.05 18.14
C THR A 145 -8.29 -12.80 18.94
N ASP A 146 -7.53 -12.95 20.03
CA ASP A 146 -7.06 -11.82 20.83
C ASP A 146 -6.13 -10.90 20.01
N ALA A 147 -5.27 -11.48 19.17
CA ALA A 147 -4.40 -10.71 18.29
C ALA A 147 -5.21 -9.92 17.24
N ARG A 148 -6.31 -10.49 16.72
CA ARG A 148 -7.24 -9.81 15.80
C ARG A 148 -8.03 -8.71 16.53
N TYR A 149 -8.46 -8.96 17.76
CA TYR A 149 -9.13 -7.97 18.59
C TYR A 149 -8.22 -6.77 18.91
N ASP A 150 -6.93 -7.02 19.14
CA ASP A 150 -5.94 -5.96 19.34
C ASP A 150 -5.83 -5.03 18.12
N VAL A 151 -6.03 -5.52 16.89
CA VAL A 151 -6.07 -4.68 15.67
C VAL A 151 -7.26 -3.73 15.69
N LEU A 152 -8.46 -4.22 16.02
CA LEU A 152 -9.66 -3.38 16.14
C LEU A 152 -9.48 -2.34 17.26
N ARG A 153 -8.91 -2.74 18.40
CA ARG A 153 -8.64 -1.84 19.52
C ARG A 153 -7.63 -0.76 19.14
N ALA A 154 -6.56 -1.12 18.44
CA ALA A 154 -5.55 -0.21 17.93
C ALA A 154 -6.17 0.82 16.96
N TYR A 155 -6.99 0.35 16.00
CA TYR A 155 -7.73 1.24 15.10
C TYR A 155 -8.60 2.24 15.86
N ARG A 156 -9.42 1.78 16.80
CA ARG A 156 -10.32 2.65 17.57
C ARG A 156 -9.56 3.69 18.40
N ARG A 157 -8.41 3.33 18.98
CA ARG A 157 -7.52 4.26 19.71
C ARG A 157 -6.90 5.28 18.79
N LEU A 158 -6.34 4.86 17.65
CA LEU A 158 -5.79 5.79 16.66
C LEU A 158 -6.84 6.78 16.17
N MET A 159 -8.03 6.30 15.84
CA MET A 159 -9.15 7.14 15.43
C MET A 159 -9.53 8.16 16.50
N GLN A 160 -9.57 7.74 17.77
CA GLN A 160 -9.87 8.65 18.88
C GLN A 160 -8.80 9.72 19.03
N ASN A 161 -7.52 9.32 19.03
CA ASN A 161 -6.40 10.27 19.13
C ASN A 161 -6.40 11.28 17.96
N ILE A 162 -6.61 10.82 16.72
CA ILE A 162 -6.68 11.72 15.55
C ILE A 162 -7.82 12.74 15.69
N ILE A 163 -8.95 12.33 16.26
CA ILE A 163 -10.09 13.23 16.46
C ILE A 163 -9.80 14.24 17.57
N ASP A 164 -9.19 13.78 18.67
CA ASP A 164 -8.87 14.63 19.82
C ASP A 164 -7.75 15.63 19.48
N ASP A 165 -6.75 15.21 18.71
CA ASP A 165 -5.62 16.04 18.27
C ASP A 165 -5.96 16.89 17.03
N GLY A 166 -7.00 16.51 16.27
CA GLY A 166 -7.44 17.20 15.05
C GLY A 166 -6.52 17.04 13.84
N ASP A 167 -5.49 16.19 13.93
CA ASP A 167 -4.49 16.00 12.88
C ASP A 167 -4.11 14.53 12.67
N THR A 168 -4.00 14.12 11.40
CA THR A 168 -3.55 12.78 11.02
C THR A 168 -2.04 12.72 10.80
N ASP A 169 -1.39 13.86 10.55
CA ASP A 169 0.04 13.91 10.24
C ASP A 169 0.88 13.54 11.46
N ALA A 170 0.42 13.89 12.67
CA ALA A 170 1.03 13.46 13.94
C ALA A 170 1.21 11.94 14.06
N VAL A 171 0.28 11.14 13.53
CA VAL A 171 0.36 9.67 13.54
C VAL A 171 1.52 9.15 12.70
N PHE A 172 1.89 9.86 11.64
CA PHE A 172 2.95 9.47 10.70
C PHE A 172 4.25 10.27 10.87
N GLY A 173 4.26 11.32 11.70
CA GLY A 173 5.37 12.26 11.85
C GLY A 173 6.53 11.80 12.74
N GLY A 174 6.48 10.58 13.27
CA GLY A 174 7.47 10.07 14.22
C GLY A 174 7.70 8.56 14.13
N ARG A 175 8.28 7.99 15.20
CA ARG A 175 8.44 6.53 15.31
C ARG A 175 7.06 5.87 15.30
N ILE A 176 6.94 4.76 14.58
CA ILE A 176 5.71 3.98 14.49
C ILE A 176 5.39 3.44 15.89
N GLY A 177 4.31 3.94 16.49
CA GLY A 177 3.80 3.45 17.75
C GLY A 177 3.15 2.07 17.60
N ARG A 178 2.99 1.34 18.72
CA ARG A 178 2.40 -0.02 18.73
C ARG A 178 1.06 -0.09 18.00
N ASP A 179 0.14 0.84 18.26
CA ASP A 179 -1.19 0.81 17.65
C ASP A 179 -1.12 0.99 16.12
N LEU A 180 -0.26 1.89 15.64
CA LEU A 180 -0.05 2.05 14.18
C LEU A 180 0.61 0.80 13.59
N GLN A 181 1.61 0.23 14.26
CA GLN A 181 2.29 -0.99 13.80
C GLN A 181 1.29 -2.14 13.63
N LEU A 182 0.42 -2.39 14.62
CA LEU A 182 -0.61 -3.42 14.56
C LEU A 182 -1.51 -3.27 13.34
N LEU A 183 -1.90 -2.04 13.03
CA LEU A 183 -2.77 -1.75 11.89
C LEU A 183 -2.01 -1.85 10.56
N VAL A 184 -0.74 -1.42 10.51
CA VAL A 184 0.13 -1.55 9.32
C VAL A 184 0.31 -3.02 8.96
N ASP A 185 0.69 -3.87 9.93
CA ASP A 185 0.92 -5.30 9.71
C ASP A 185 -0.37 -6.03 9.29
N ALA A 186 -1.51 -5.67 9.89
CA ALA A 186 -2.79 -6.24 9.55
C ALA A 186 -3.27 -5.82 8.15
N ILE A 187 -3.05 -4.56 7.74
CA ILE A 187 -3.37 -4.09 6.39
C ILE A 187 -2.42 -4.70 5.36
N ALA A 188 -1.16 -4.93 5.72
CA ALA A 188 -0.17 -5.59 4.86
C ALA A 188 -0.29 -7.12 4.84
N SER A 189 -1.42 -7.68 5.29
CA SER A 189 -1.75 -9.11 5.22
C SER A 189 -2.70 -9.42 4.06
N PRO A 190 -2.91 -10.71 3.69
CA PRO A 190 -3.89 -11.10 2.67
C PRO A 190 -5.32 -10.57 2.95
N ALA A 191 -5.70 -10.44 4.22
CA ALA A 191 -6.99 -9.88 4.62
C ALA A 191 -7.06 -8.34 4.54
N GLY A 192 -6.02 -7.64 4.08
CA GLY A 192 -5.92 -6.18 4.18
C GLY A 192 -7.09 -5.40 3.58
N LEU A 193 -7.56 -5.80 2.39
CA LEU A 193 -8.74 -5.18 1.76
C LEU A 193 -10.03 -5.49 2.52
N ALA A 194 -10.18 -6.73 3.00
CA ALA A 194 -11.33 -7.17 3.78
C ALA A 194 -11.39 -6.44 5.12
N LEU A 195 -10.23 -6.23 5.76
CA LEU A 195 -10.09 -5.44 6.97
C LEU A 195 -10.54 -3.99 6.74
N ILE A 196 -10.15 -3.35 5.64
CA ILE A 196 -10.63 -1.99 5.33
C ILE A 196 -12.16 -1.97 5.20
N ALA A 197 -12.76 -2.94 4.52
CA ALA A 197 -14.21 -3.05 4.42
C ALA A 197 -14.87 -3.27 5.81
N ALA A 198 -14.29 -4.13 6.65
CA ALA A 198 -14.74 -4.37 8.02
C ALA A 198 -14.70 -3.10 8.89
N LEU A 199 -13.64 -2.28 8.78
CA LEU A 199 -13.54 -1.01 9.49
C LEU A 199 -14.58 0.02 9.02
N ILE A 200 -14.92 0.02 7.72
CA ILE A 200 -16.02 0.84 7.20
C ILE A 200 -17.36 0.39 7.79
N ILE A 201 -17.59 -0.92 7.89
CA ILE A 201 -18.78 -1.48 8.54
C ILE A 201 -18.86 -1.06 10.02
N ASP A 202 -17.75 -1.16 10.77
CA ASP A 202 -17.65 -0.73 12.17
C ASP A 202 -18.09 0.72 12.36
N GLU A 203 -17.54 1.63 11.55
CA GLU A 203 -17.91 3.04 11.61
C GLU A 203 -19.35 3.30 11.13
N ALA A 204 -19.83 2.58 10.11
CA ALA A 204 -21.20 2.75 9.62
C ALA A 204 -22.24 2.32 10.67
N GLU A 205 -22.05 1.17 11.31
CA GLU A 205 -22.96 0.70 12.36
C GLU A 205 -22.95 1.60 13.60
N ARG A 206 -21.80 2.18 13.96
CA ARG A 206 -21.71 3.17 15.04
C ARG A 206 -22.65 4.37 14.83
N THR A 207 -22.96 4.74 13.59
CA THR A 207 -23.85 5.88 13.29
C THR A 207 -25.34 5.57 13.39
N ARG A 208 -25.73 4.32 13.66
CA ARG A 208 -27.14 3.91 13.77
C ARG A 208 -27.69 4.11 15.19
N PRO A 209 -28.94 4.60 15.34
CA PRO A 209 -29.53 4.88 16.66
C PRO A 209 -29.70 3.62 17.55
N ASP A 210 -29.56 3.86 18.86
CA ASP A 210 -29.20 2.99 20.00
C ASP A 210 -30.05 1.73 20.34
N ALA A 211 -30.98 1.27 19.51
CA ALA A 211 -31.73 0.04 19.83
C ALA A 211 -30.84 -1.21 19.71
N GLY A 212 -30.14 -1.58 20.80
CA GLY A 212 -29.31 -2.78 20.90
C GLY A 212 -27.79 -2.55 20.84
N LYS A 213 -27.28 -1.43 21.36
CA LYS A 213 -25.85 -1.04 21.32
C LYS A 213 -24.88 -2.16 21.73
N THR A 214 -25.18 -2.91 22.79
CA THR A 214 -24.36 -4.04 23.27
C THR A 214 -24.35 -5.25 22.34
N GLU A 215 -25.49 -5.57 21.72
CA GLU A 215 -25.60 -6.65 20.73
C GLU A 215 -24.89 -6.26 19.43
N ARG A 216 -25.00 -4.99 19.01
CA ARG A 216 -24.31 -4.46 17.84
C ARG A 216 -22.81 -4.34 18.05
N ASP A 217 -22.35 -3.85 19.21
CA ASP A 217 -20.92 -3.81 19.55
C ASP A 217 -20.31 -5.21 19.59
N ARG A 218 -21.08 -6.22 20.04
CA ARG A 218 -20.69 -7.63 19.93
C ARG A 218 -20.62 -8.07 18.47
N ARG A 219 -21.65 -7.81 17.65
CA ARG A 219 -21.66 -8.14 16.21
C ARG A 219 -20.52 -7.49 15.42
N LEU A 220 -20.16 -6.25 15.76
CA LEU A 220 -19.07 -5.51 15.14
C LEU A 220 -17.69 -6.05 15.52
N ARG A 221 -17.53 -6.47 16.78
CA ARG A 221 -16.34 -7.15 17.26
C ARG A 221 -16.05 -8.41 16.43
N TYR A 222 -17.09 -9.17 16.07
CA TYR A 222 -16.97 -10.37 15.25
C TYR A 222 -16.50 -10.09 13.82
N VAL A 223 -16.82 -8.94 13.20
CA VAL A 223 -16.45 -8.70 11.78
C VAL A 223 -14.94 -8.68 11.55
N VAL A 224 -14.16 -8.08 12.46
CA VAL A 224 -12.69 -8.07 12.37
C VAL A 224 -12.07 -9.35 12.95
N GLU A 225 -12.68 -9.91 14.00
CA GLU A 225 -12.23 -11.16 14.60
C GLU A 225 -12.41 -12.37 13.68
N ASP A 226 -13.43 -12.36 12.82
CA ASP A 226 -13.75 -13.44 11.89
C ASP A 226 -13.03 -13.30 10.53
N LEU A 227 -12.16 -12.29 10.39
CA LEU A 227 -11.33 -12.16 9.19
C LEU A 227 -10.38 -13.35 9.06
N ASP A 228 -10.35 -13.94 7.87
CA ASP A 228 -9.39 -14.95 7.53
C ASP A 228 -8.08 -14.30 7.07
N TYR A 229 -7.18 -14.11 8.03
CA TYR A 229 -5.84 -13.60 7.77
C TYR A 229 -4.95 -14.60 7.02
N SER A 230 -5.33 -15.87 6.89
CA SER A 230 -4.50 -16.88 6.22
C SER A 230 -4.52 -16.77 4.68
N GLY A 231 -5.50 -16.07 4.12
CA GLY A 231 -5.66 -15.89 2.67
C GLY A 231 -6.35 -17.04 1.95
N ILE A 232 -6.95 -18.01 2.66
CA ILE A 232 -7.60 -19.16 2.04
C ILE A 232 -8.93 -18.76 1.37
N ASN A 233 -9.68 -17.82 1.96
CA ASN A 233 -11.00 -17.36 1.47
C ASN A 233 -11.10 -15.84 1.24
N ASP A 234 -9.97 -15.19 0.99
CA ASP A 234 -9.82 -13.74 0.84
C ASP A 234 -10.79 -13.09 -0.16
N ALA A 235 -10.95 -13.65 -1.38
CA ALA A 235 -11.80 -13.06 -2.41
C ALA A 235 -13.31 -13.11 -2.08
N GLY A 236 -13.78 -14.23 -1.52
CA GLY A 236 -15.18 -14.40 -1.14
C GLY A 236 -15.56 -13.51 0.05
N GLN A 237 -14.70 -13.51 1.08
CA GLN A 237 -14.88 -12.68 2.26
C GLN A 237 -14.89 -11.18 1.93
N LEU A 238 -13.98 -10.74 1.06
CA LEU A 238 -13.93 -9.33 0.62
C LEU A 238 -15.23 -8.92 -0.09
N ALA A 239 -15.76 -9.75 -0.99
CA ALA A 239 -16.98 -9.45 -1.72
C ALA A 239 -18.21 -9.33 -0.78
N GLU A 240 -18.32 -10.22 0.20
CA GLU A 240 -19.38 -10.18 1.21
C GLU A 240 -19.30 -8.91 2.06
N LEU A 241 -18.12 -8.58 2.60
CA LEU A 241 -17.93 -7.39 3.41
C LEU A 241 -18.18 -6.10 2.63
N ILE A 242 -17.75 -6.02 1.37
CA ILE A 242 -18.05 -4.86 0.52
C ILE A 242 -19.56 -4.74 0.29
N LYS A 243 -20.26 -5.84 0.00
CA LYS A 243 -21.71 -5.84 -0.18
C LYS A 243 -22.42 -5.36 1.09
N THR A 244 -22.04 -5.89 2.25
CA THR A 244 -22.55 -5.44 3.54
C THR A 244 -22.29 -3.96 3.77
N ALA A 245 -21.07 -3.49 3.54
CA ALA A 245 -20.73 -2.06 3.68
C ALA A 245 -21.61 -1.18 2.78
N VAL A 246 -21.80 -1.54 1.51
CA VAL A 246 -22.64 -0.80 0.57
C VAL A 246 -24.10 -0.77 1.03
N GLU A 247 -24.66 -1.90 1.48
CA GLU A 247 -26.03 -2.00 1.99
C GLU A 247 -26.22 -1.13 3.25
N LEU A 248 -25.25 -1.17 4.18
CA LEU A 248 -25.26 -0.36 5.39
C LEU A 248 -25.20 1.14 5.07
N LEU A 249 -24.28 1.56 4.22
CA LEU A 249 -24.12 2.96 3.83
C LEU A 249 -25.33 3.49 3.03
N SER A 250 -25.97 2.63 2.23
CA SER A 250 -27.18 2.97 1.45
C SER A 250 -28.43 3.08 2.32
N SER A 251 -28.52 2.29 3.40
CA SER A 251 -29.68 2.24 4.28
C SER A 251 -29.61 3.23 5.45
N THR A 252 -28.40 3.65 5.84
CA THR A 252 -28.19 4.54 6.97
C THR A 252 -28.65 5.95 6.63
N ARG A 253 -29.73 6.40 7.29
CA ARG A 253 -30.32 7.74 7.12
C ARG A 253 -29.68 8.80 8.02
N THR A 254 -28.98 8.38 9.08
CA THR A 254 -28.26 9.30 9.96
C THR A 254 -27.07 9.91 9.22
N LYS A 255 -26.93 11.23 9.30
CA LYS A 255 -25.74 11.91 8.77
C LYS A 255 -24.49 11.44 9.54
N PRO A 256 -23.42 11.03 8.86
CA PRO A 256 -22.20 10.61 9.53
C PRO A 256 -21.45 11.78 10.18
N ASP A 257 -20.66 11.49 11.20
CA ASP A 257 -19.66 12.41 11.72
C ASP A 257 -18.56 12.61 10.67
N LEU A 258 -18.59 13.77 10.00
CA LEU A 258 -17.69 14.09 8.90
C LEU A 258 -16.23 14.16 9.36
N THR A 259 -15.96 14.58 10.60
CA THR A 259 -14.60 14.66 11.14
C THR A 259 -14.02 13.27 11.27
N ARG A 260 -14.77 12.37 11.90
CA ARG A 260 -14.37 10.97 12.08
C ARG A 260 -14.21 10.22 10.76
N VAL A 261 -15.14 10.37 9.82
CA VAL A 261 -15.03 9.67 8.53
C VAL A 261 -13.87 10.22 7.68
N ARG A 262 -13.55 11.52 7.77
CA ARG A 262 -12.34 12.09 7.14
C ARG A 262 -11.06 11.57 7.78
N ALA A 263 -11.00 11.50 9.11
CA ALA A 263 -9.87 10.92 9.84
C ALA A 263 -9.62 9.46 9.42
N MET A 264 -10.68 8.65 9.30
CA MET A 264 -10.58 7.26 8.83
C MET A 264 -9.99 7.21 7.41
N ARG A 265 -10.51 8.04 6.50
CA ARG A 265 -9.99 8.11 5.13
C ARG A 265 -8.50 8.46 5.13
N SER A 266 -8.10 9.51 5.87
CA SER A 266 -6.72 9.98 5.93
C SER A 266 -5.78 8.92 6.53
N LEU A 267 -6.19 8.25 7.61
CA LEU A 267 -5.42 7.18 8.24
C LEU A 267 -5.19 6.01 7.28
N LEU A 268 -6.26 5.44 6.72
CA LEU A 268 -6.17 4.25 5.86
C LEU A 268 -5.45 4.54 4.54
N THR A 269 -5.76 5.69 3.91
CA THR A 269 -5.03 6.14 2.71
C THR A 269 -3.56 6.40 3.02
N GLY A 270 -3.30 6.99 4.19
CA GLY A 270 -1.95 7.26 4.69
C GLY A 270 -1.13 5.99 4.88
N ILE A 271 -1.70 4.94 5.45
CA ILE A 271 -1.02 3.64 5.60
C ILE A 271 -0.72 3.02 4.23
N ILE A 272 -1.73 2.90 3.36
CA ILE A 272 -1.59 2.27 2.04
C ILE A 272 -0.57 2.98 1.16
N ASN A 273 -0.53 4.31 1.20
CA ASN A 273 0.44 5.07 0.42
C ASN A 273 1.88 4.85 0.89
N ARG A 274 2.07 4.61 2.20
CA ARG A 274 3.38 4.41 2.82
C ARG A 274 3.88 2.97 2.75
N LEU A 275 3.00 1.97 2.64
CA LEU A 275 3.40 0.57 2.50
C LEU A 275 4.32 0.32 1.28
N PRO A 276 5.38 -0.48 1.39
CA PRO A 276 6.20 -0.89 0.25
C PRO A 276 5.38 -1.62 -0.82
N ASN A 277 5.78 -1.50 -2.10
CA ASN A 277 5.13 -2.26 -3.18
C ASN A 277 5.25 -3.77 -2.98
N ALA A 278 6.38 -4.25 -2.47
CA ALA A 278 6.62 -5.66 -2.17
C ALA A 278 5.62 -6.19 -1.15
N ALA A 279 5.45 -5.49 -0.01
CA ALA A 279 4.47 -5.86 1.01
C ALA A 279 3.02 -5.93 0.48
N LEU A 280 2.64 -5.01 -0.40
CA LEU A 280 1.32 -5.05 -1.05
C LEU A 280 1.20 -6.26 -2.00
N ALA A 281 2.25 -6.55 -2.76
CA ALA A 281 2.29 -7.70 -3.67
C ALA A 281 2.24 -9.04 -2.89
N ASP A 282 2.97 -9.15 -1.78
CA ASP A 282 2.96 -10.33 -0.89
C ASP A 282 1.57 -10.52 -0.26
N ALA A 283 0.87 -9.43 0.03
CA ALA A 283 -0.51 -9.43 0.50
C ALA A 283 -1.55 -9.71 -0.62
N GLY A 284 -1.12 -9.86 -1.87
CA GLY A 284 -2.01 -10.17 -2.99
C GLY A 284 -2.84 -9.00 -3.51
N PHE A 285 -2.48 -7.74 -3.21
CA PHE A 285 -3.22 -6.59 -3.73
C PHE A 285 -2.36 -5.39 -4.13
N THR A 286 -2.96 -4.46 -4.87
CA THR A 286 -2.29 -3.22 -5.30
C THR A 286 -2.91 -1.99 -4.63
N ARG A 287 -2.19 -0.85 -4.64
CA ARG A 287 -2.77 0.43 -4.21
C ARG A 287 -4.03 0.80 -5.02
N GLY A 288 -4.10 0.39 -6.29
CA GLY A 288 -5.31 0.55 -7.10
C GLY A 288 -6.48 -0.20 -6.47
N MET A 289 -6.31 -1.49 -6.19
CA MET A 289 -7.36 -2.31 -5.54
C MET A 289 -7.80 -1.72 -4.20
N ALA A 290 -6.87 -1.25 -3.37
CA ALA A 290 -7.19 -0.56 -2.13
C ALA A 290 -7.99 0.74 -2.36
N GLY A 291 -7.66 1.49 -3.42
CA GLY A 291 -8.42 2.66 -3.85
C GLY A 291 -9.89 2.37 -4.15
N HIS A 292 -10.21 1.19 -4.70
CA HIS A 292 -11.60 0.77 -4.91
C HIS A 292 -12.38 0.58 -3.61
N VAL A 293 -11.76 0.11 -2.54
CA VAL A 293 -12.44 -0.05 -1.25
C VAL A 293 -12.56 1.31 -0.55
N LEU A 294 -11.49 2.11 -0.55
CA LEU A 294 -11.45 3.44 0.06
C LEU A 294 -12.42 4.45 -0.59
N ILE A 295 -12.84 4.22 -1.84
CA ILE A 295 -13.82 5.09 -2.50
C ILE A 295 -15.18 5.09 -1.78
N LEU A 296 -15.53 3.99 -1.10
CA LEU A 296 -16.76 3.90 -0.31
C LEU A 296 -16.81 4.96 0.80
N ILE A 297 -15.66 5.27 1.41
CA ILE A 297 -15.55 6.32 2.43
C ILE A 297 -15.80 7.70 1.81
N SER A 298 -15.26 7.93 0.62
CA SER A 298 -15.42 9.20 -0.09
C SER A 298 -16.85 9.41 -0.58
N TRP A 299 -17.49 8.33 -1.03
CA TRP A 299 -18.90 8.28 -1.37
C TRP A 299 -19.76 8.54 -0.14
N TRP A 300 -19.46 7.91 1.01
CA TRP A 300 -20.18 8.13 2.26
C TRP A 300 -20.13 9.58 2.75
N LEU A 301 -18.98 10.26 2.62
CA LEU A 301 -18.85 11.70 2.89
C LEU A 301 -19.70 12.58 1.95
N GLY A 302 -20.20 12.00 0.86
CA GLY A 302 -20.97 12.70 -0.16
C GLY A 302 -20.16 13.77 -0.89
N SER A 303 -18.84 13.56 -1.00
CA SER A 303 -17.93 14.39 -1.81
C SER A 303 -18.43 14.46 -3.27
N ASP A 304 -18.02 15.49 -4.02
CA ASP A 304 -18.40 15.73 -5.44
C ASP A 304 -18.55 14.43 -6.24
N LEU A 305 -19.81 13.98 -6.37
CA LEU A 305 -20.17 12.64 -6.86
C LEU A 305 -19.62 12.43 -8.26
N THR A 306 -19.61 13.49 -9.08
CA THR A 306 -19.07 13.53 -10.45
C THR A 306 -17.57 13.24 -10.48
N ARG A 307 -16.79 13.86 -9.57
CA ARG A 307 -15.35 13.58 -9.46
C ARG A 307 -15.07 12.19 -8.91
N LEU A 308 -15.93 11.69 -8.02
CA LEU A 308 -15.81 10.33 -7.50
C LEU A 308 -16.14 9.28 -8.55
N THR A 309 -17.16 9.49 -9.37
CA THR A 309 -17.49 8.59 -10.49
C THR A 309 -16.39 8.59 -11.54
N ASP A 310 -15.81 9.76 -11.87
CA ASP A 310 -14.67 9.84 -12.79
C ASP A 310 -13.41 9.18 -12.20
N ALA A 311 -13.16 9.36 -10.91
CA ALA A 311 -12.06 8.69 -10.22
C ALA A 311 -12.27 7.17 -10.19
N ALA A 312 -13.48 6.70 -9.93
CA ALA A 312 -13.84 5.28 -9.95
C ALA A 312 -13.64 4.68 -11.34
N LEU A 313 -14.11 5.37 -12.40
CA LEU A 313 -13.97 4.94 -13.79
C LEU A 313 -12.51 4.88 -14.23
N ARG A 314 -11.71 5.91 -13.91
CA ARG A 314 -10.26 5.91 -14.21
C ARG A 314 -9.52 4.78 -13.50
N LEU A 315 -9.98 4.44 -12.30
CA LEU A 315 -9.36 3.41 -11.48
C LEU A 315 -9.77 2.02 -12.00
N GLU A 316 -11.04 1.83 -12.40
CA GLU A 316 -11.55 0.65 -13.12
C GLU A 316 -10.77 0.41 -14.42
N MET A 317 -10.64 1.44 -15.28
CA MET A 317 -9.86 1.37 -16.53
C MET A 317 -8.38 1.04 -16.31
N ARG A 318 -7.77 1.52 -15.22
CA ARG A 318 -6.37 1.20 -14.88
C ARG A 318 -6.20 -0.24 -14.39
N THR A 319 -7.22 -0.81 -13.74
CA THR A 319 -7.21 -2.20 -13.28
C THR A 319 -7.61 -3.20 -14.37
N GLU A 320 -8.51 -2.83 -15.28
CA GLU A 320 -8.84 -3.64 -16.47
C GLU A 320 -7.67 -3.73 -17.47
N GLY A 321 -6.74 -2.77 -17.45
CA GLY A 321 -5.52 -2.79 -18.27
C GLY A 321 -4.39 -3.69 -17.74
N TRP A 322 -4.56 -4.35 -16.59
CA TRP A 322 -3.54 -5.20 -15.95
C TRP A 322 -3.39 -6.64 -16.48
N PRO A 323 -4.34 -7.28 -17.22
CA PRO A 323 -4.12 -8.62 -17.76
C PRO A 323 -3.05 -8.70 -18.87
N ASN A 324 -2.61 -7.58 -19.44
CA ASN A 324 -1.74 -7.59 -20.64
C ASN A 324 -0.26 -7.26 -20.40
N ARG A 325 0.25 -7.25 -19.16
CA ARG A 325 1.68 -6.91 -18.89
C ARG A 325 2.49 -7.87 -18.04
N LEU A 326 1.93 -8.99 -17.61
CA LEU A 326 2.68 -10.07 -16.94
C LEU A 326 2.97 -11.26 -17.87
N GLY A 327 2.86 -11.09 -19.20
CA GLY A 327 3.07 -12.14 -20.20
C GLY A 327 4.32 -12.01 -21.07
N ALA A 328 5.20 -11.03 -20.85
CA ALA A 328 6.33 -10.79 -21.77
C ALA A 328 7.72 -11.20 -21.25
N ASP A 329 7.93 -11.41 -19.94
CA ASP A 329 9.27 -11.69 -19.38
C ASP A 329 9.35 -12.96 -18.50
N ALA A 330 8.37 -13.86 -18.57
CA ALA A 330 8.46 -15.19 -17.95
C ALA A 330 9.03 -16.26 -18.92
N GLY A 331 9.99 -15.86 -19.75
CA GLY A 331 10.75 -16.75 -20.62
C GLY A 331 12.08 -17.16 -19.97
N ALA A 332 12.34 -18.47 -19.99
CA ALA A 332 13.61 -19.15 -19.64
C ALA A 332 13.84 -19.46 -18.15
N GLY A 333 13.21 -20.55 -17.69
CA GLY A 333 13.53 -21.22 -16.45
C GLY A 333 12.91 -22.62 -16.38
N THR A 334 13.08 -23.44 -17.41
CA THR A 334 12.63 -24.84 -17.42
C THR A 334 13.51 -25.70 -16.51
N GLY A 335 13.23 -25.63 -15.22
CA GLY A 335 13.56 -26.66 -14.23
C GLY A 335 12.79 -27.94 -14.55
N ARG A 336 13.53 -28.94 -15.01
CA ARG A 336 13.08 -30.27 -15.43
C ARG A 336 12.63 -31.07 -14.20
N GLY A 337 11.33 -31.38 -14.08
CA GLY A 337 10.88 -32.41 -13.14
C GLY A 337 9.44 -32.30 -12.62
N ALA A 338 8.45 -32.62 -13.45
CA ALA A 338 7.21 -33.28 -13.04
C ALA A 338 6.40 -33.68 -14.29
N ARG A 339 6.58 -34.91 -14.74
CA ARG A 339 5.61 -35.62 -15.58
C ARG A 339 4.63 -36.30 -14.64
N THR A 340 3.39 -35.85 -14.63
CA THR A 340 2.16 -36.66 -14.59
C THR A 340 0.99 -35.70 -14.79
N GLY A 341 0.02 -36.12 -15.60
CA GLY A 341 -0.90 -35.24 -16.30
C GLY A 341 -2.01 -34.63 -15.44
N GLU A 342 -2.40 -33.43 -15.87
CA GLU A 342 -3.71 -32.77 -15.84
C GLU A 342 -3.47 -31.25 -15.85
N ASN A 343 -2.97 -30.74 -16.98
CA ASN A 343 -2.97 -29.31 -17.27
C ASN A 343 -4.23 -28.98 -18.06
N THR A 344 -5.33 -28.72 -17.37
CA THR A 344 -6.41 -27.93 -17.96
C THR A 344 -5.94 -26.49 -18.07
N GLY A 345 -6.03 -25.90 -19.27
CA GLY A 345 -5.72 -24.48 -19.55
C GLY A 345 -6.61 -23.45 -18.82
N ALA A 346 -7.21 -23.83 -17.68
CA ALA A 346 -8.02 -23.01 -16.80
C ALA A 346 -7.18 -22.29 -15.73
N ASP A 347 -6.03 -22.83 -15.31
CA ASP A 347 -5.31 -22.32 -14.12
C ASP A 347 -4.48 -21.06 -14.37
N ILE A 348 -4.15 -20.73 -15.62
CA ILE A 348 -3.39 -19.52 -15.94
C ILE A 348 -4.30 -18.38 -16.46
N MET A 349 -5.51 -18.71 -16.96
CA MET A 349 -6.52 -17.71 -17.33
C MET A 349 -7.47 -17.33 -16.18
N ALA A 350 -7.49 -18.08 -15.07
CA ALA A 350 -8.19 -17.70 -13.84
C ALA A 350 -7.53 -16.51 -13.10
N ILE A 351 -6.24 -16.25 -13.36
CA ILE A 351 -5.45 -15.21 -12.66
C ILE A 351 -5.73 -13.80 -13.25
N GLY A 352 -6.26 -13.70 -14.47
CA GLY A 352 -6.51 -12.43 -15.17
C GLY A 352 -7.97 -11.96 -15.20
N LEU A 353 -8.93 -12.84 -14.90
CA LEU A 353 -10.38 -12.54 -14.92
C LEU A 353 -11.03 -12.50 -13.52
N HIS A 354 -10.29 -12.86 -12.47
CA HIS A 354 -10.60 -12.52 -11.08
C HIS A 354 -9.92 -11.22 -10.67
N ALA A 355 -10.07 -10.18 -11.49
CA ALA A 355 -10.07 -8.80 -11.01
C ALA A 355 -11.25 -8.65 -10.02
N VAL A 356 -11.00 -9.07 -8.77
CA VAL A 356 -11.81 -9.00 -7.56
C VAL A 356 -13.26 -8.54 -7.79
N GLY A 357 -14.22 -9.47 -7.75
CA GLY A 357 -15.65 -9.14 -7.83
C GLY A 357 -16.08 -8.00 -6.89
N GLY A 358 -15.37 -7.81 -5.77
CA GLY A 358 -15.52 -6.68 -4.85
C GLY A 358 -15.22 -5.27 -5.41
N SER A 359 -14.21 -5.07 -6.28
CA SER A 359 -13.89 -3.72 -6.78
C SER A 359 -14.98 -3.17 -7.71
N THR A 360 -15.59 -4.05 -8.51
CA THR A 360 -16.74 -3.68 -9.35
C THR A 360 -17.98 -3.33 -8.53
N ILE A 361 -18.18 -3.95 -7.36
CA ILE A 361 -19.30 -3.66 -6.46
C ILE A 361 -19.17 -2.23 -5.90
N CYS A 362 -17.98 -1.84 -5.41
CA CYS A 362 -17.75 -0.48 -4.92
C CYS A 362 -17.99 0.56 -6.02
N THR A 363 -17.37 0.38 -7.19
CA THR A 363 -17.49 1.32 -8.31
C THR A 363 -18.92 1.45 -8.80
N ARG A 364 -19.66 0.34 -8.92
CA ARG A 364 -21.09 0.36 -9.29
C ARG A 364 -21.95 1.05 -8.23
N ALA A 365 -21.69 0.81 -6.94
CA ALA A 365 -22.42 1.46 -5.86
C ALA A 365 -22.26 2.98 -5.90
N VAL A 366 -21.03 3.48 -6.11
CA VAL A 366 -20.75 4.91 -6.25
C VAL A 366 -21.39 5.50 -7.51
N ARG A 367 -21.33 4.78 -8.63
CA ARG A 367 -21.90 5.23 -9.92
C ARG A 367 -23.42 5.33 -9.90
N ASN A 368 -24.08 4.36 -9.28
CA ASN A 368 -25.53 4.19 -9.40
C ASN A 368 -26.32 4.73 -8.20
N GLY A 369 -25.64 5.22 -7.15
CA GLY A 369 -26.27 5.48 -5.87
C GLY A 369 -25.83 6.77 -5.16
N ARG A 370 -26.72 7.29 -4.32
CA ARG A 370 -26.39 8.26 -3.27
C ARG A 370 -26.36 7.54 -1.92
N PRO A 371 -25.49 7.96 -0.98
CA PRO A 371 -25.52 7.48 0.39
C PRO A 371 -26.91 7.70 1.00
N GLY A 372 -27.35 6.79 1.89
CA GLY A 372 -28.70 6.80 2.44
C GLY A 372 -29.08 8.13 3.10
N TRP A 373 -28.15 8.74 3.83
CA TRP A 373 -28.36 10.01 4.54
C TRP A 373 -28.50 11.25 3.64
N LYS A 374 -28.19 11.12 2.34
CA LYS A 374 -28.38 12.17 1.33
C LYS A 374 -29.65 12.01 0.49
N ARG A 375 -30.43 10.95 0.73
CA ARG A 375 -31.75 10.75 0.14
C ARG A 375 -32.78 11.39 1.05
#